data_AF-A0A3M1HE74-F1
#
_entry.id   AF-A0A3M1HE74-F1
#
_cell.length_a   1.000
_cell.length_b   1.000
_cell.length_c   1.000
_cell.angle_alpha   90.00
_cell.angle_beta   90.00
_cell.angle_gamma   90.00
#
_symmetry.space_group_name_H-M   'P 1'
#
loop_
_entity.id
_entity.type
_entity.pdbx_description
1 polymer ?
#
loop_
_entity_poly.entity_id
_entity_poly.type
_entity_poly.pdbx_seq_one_letter_code
_entity_poly.pdbx_strand_id
1 'polypeptide(L)'
;MVLLLFFLVYFVGIFIFHIIEGWTFLDSAYFVTATITTIGYGDFVPVTSLGKLLTIFFAWIGVSTGFFLIFKISEWRKTHIDELLRKGLKK
;
A
#
# COMPACT_ATOMS: atom_id res chain seq x y z
N MET A 1 1.20 13.59 6.05
CA MET A 1 2.49 13.19 5.42
C MET A 1 2.50 11.71 5.03
N VAL A 2 2.41 10.75 5.96
CA VAL A 2 2.46 9.30 5.65
C VAL A 2 1.40 8.84 4.64
N LEU A 3 0.15 9.30 4.82
CA LEU A 3 -0.93 9.04 3.87
C LEU A 3 -0.59 9.51 2.45
N LEU A 4 -0.02 10.71 2.32
CA LEU A 4 0.38 11.25 1.01
C LEU A 4 1.49 10.42 0.37
N LEU A 5 2.47 9.98 1.15
CA LEU A 5 3.53 9.09 0.68
C LEU A 5 2.96 7.75 0.20
N PHE A 6 2.03 7.17 0.95
CA PHE A 6 1.36 5.92 0.57
C PHE A 6 0.62 6.08 -0.76
N PHE A 7 -0.22 7.11 -0.90
CA PHE A 7 -0.93 7.37 -2.15
C PHE A 7 0.04 7.64 -3.31
N LEU A 8 1.13 8.37 -3.08
CA LEU A 8 2.15 8.60 -4.08
C LEU A 8 2.78 7.28 -4.56
N VAL A 9 3.24 6.43 -3.65
CA VAL A 9 3.81 5.11 -3.99
C VAL A 9 2.78 4.26 -4.73
N TYR A 10 1.52 4.26 -4.26
CA TYR A 10 0.43 3.49 -4.87
C TYR A 10 0.16 3.91 -6.32
N PHE A 11 -0.09 5.20 -6.56
CA PHE A 11 -0.37 5.70 -7.91
C PHE A 11 0.85 5.59 -8.83
N VAL A 12 2.05 5.89 -8.34
CA VAL A 12 3.29 5.72 -9.13
C VAL A 12 3.47 4.26 -9.54
N GLY A 13 3.23 3.31 -8.63
CA GLY A 13 3.26 1.88 -8.94
C GLY A 13 2.29 1.52 -10.08
N ILE A 14 1.04 2.01 -9.99
CA ILE A 14 0.02 1.76 -11.02
C ILE A 14 0.48 2.27 -12.39
N PHE A 15 0.97 3.51 -12.46
CA PHE A 15 1.44 4.09 -13.72
C PHE A 15 2.66 3.35 -14.27
N ILE A 16 3.61 2.96 -13.41
CA ILE A 16 4.79 2.20 -13.83
C ILE A 16 4.38 0.87 -14.46
N PHE A 17 3.57 0.06 -13.76
CA PHE A 17 3.20 -1.27 -14.27
C PHE A 17 2.25 -1.21 -15.46
N HIS A 18 1.40 -0.18 -15.54
CA HIS A 18 0.59 0.10 -16.74
C HIS A 18 1.48 0.30 -17.99
N ILE A 19 2.54 1.10 -17.87
CA ILE A 19 3.43 1.41 -19.00
C ILE A 19 4.36 0.24 -19.32
N ILE A 20 4.95 -0.39 -18.30
CA ILE A 20 5.99 -1.41 -18.49
C ILE A 20 5.42 -2.77 -18.88
N GLU A 21 4.30 -3.18 -18.28
CA GLU A 21 3.69 -4.50 -18.55
C GLU A 21 2.51 -4.41 -19.54
N GLY A 22 2.07 -3.20 -19.91
CA GLY A 22 0.94 -3.00 -20.82
C GLY A 22 -0.42 -3.41 -20.24
N TRP A 23 -0.48 -3.64 -18.93
CA TRP A 23 -1.70 -3.99 -18.20
C TRP A 23 -2.69 -2.83 -18.16
N THR A 24 -3.98 -3.08 -18.00
CA THR A 24 -4.93 -1.99 -17.76
C THR A 24 -4.65 -1.30 -16.42
N PHE A 25 -5.13 -0.07 -16.23
CA PHE A 25 -5.00 0.61 -14.92
C PHE A 25 -5.59 -0.22 -13.77
N LEU A 26 -6.66 -0.97 -14.03
CA LEU A 26 -7.31 -1.81 -13.04
C LEU A 26 -6.44 -3.02 -12.67
N ASP A 27 -5.87 -3.70 -13.66
CA ASP A 27 -4.97 -4.84 -13.46
C ASP A 27 -3.69 -4.41 -12.73
N SER A 28 -3.13 -3.25 -13.09
CA SER A 28 -2.00 -2.65 -12.40
C SER A 28 -2.34 -2.28 -10.95
N ALA A 29 -3.52 -1.70 -10.70
CA ALA A 29 -3.99 -1.40 -9.35
C ALA A 29 -4.19 -2.68 -8.52
N TYR A 30 -4.71 -3.73 -9.15
CA TYR A 30 -4.87 -5.04 -8.54
C TYR A 30 -3.51 -5.64 -8.14
N PHE A 31 -2.54 -5.68 -9.07
CA PHE A 31 -1.18 -6.16 -8.80
C PHE A 31 -0.48 -5.36 -7.69
N VAL A 32 -0.55 -4.03 -7.77
CA VAL A 32 0.03 -3.11 -6.77
C VAL A 32 -0.58 -3.35 -5.39
N THR A 33 -1.90 -3.51 -5.33
CA THR A 33 -2.63 -3.80 -4.09
C THR A 33 -2.19 -5.14 -3.53
N ALA A 34 -2.25 -6.21 -4.32
CA ALA A 34 -1.88 -7.56 -3.93
C ALA A 34 -0.42 -7.66 -3.45
N THR A 35 0.47 -6.86 -4.02
CA THR A 35 1.89 -6.77 -3.65
C THR A 35 2.08 -6.03 -2.33
N ILE A 36 1.51 -4.83 -2.17
CA ILE A 36 1.62 -4.02 -0.94
C ILE A 36 1.01 -4.75 0.26
N THR A 37 -0.13 -5.41 0.06
CA THR A 37 -0.81 -6.19 1.11
C THR A 37 -0.19 -7.56 1.33
N THR A 38 0.84 -7.93 0.56
CA THR A 38 1.53 -9.23 0.62
C THR A 38 0.62 -10.43 0.37
N ILE A 39 -0.51 -10.24 -0.33
CA ILE A 39 -1.43 -11.33 -0.68
C ILE A 39 -0.84 -12.18 -1.81
N GLY A 40 -0.37 -11.52 -2.87
CA GLY A 40 0.39 -12.17 -3.95
C GLY A 40 -0.30 -13.36 -4.64
N TYR A 41 -1.53 -13.18 -5.14
CA TYR A 41 -2.29 -14.26 -5.82
C TYR A 41 -1.55 -14.93 -6.99
N GLY A 42 -0.68 -14.18 -7.70
CA GLY A 42 0.19 -14.73 -8.75
C GLY A 42 -0.46 -14.90 -10.13
N ASP A 43 -1.69 -14.42 -10.28
CA ASP A 43 -2.44 -14.29 -11.53
C ASP A 43 -1.92 -13.17 -12.43
N PHE A 44 -1.50 -12.04 -11.83
CA PHE A 44 -0.75 -10.99 -12.51
C PHE A 44 0.69 -10.98 -12.00
N VAL A 45 1.64 -11.25 -12.91
CA VAL A 45 3.07 -11.26 -12.61
C VAL A 45 3.85 -10.56 -13.72
N PRO A 46 4.82 -9.69 -13.40
CA PRO A 46 5.59 -8.97 -14.41
C PRO A 46 6.37 -9.96 -15.27
N VAL A 47 6.20 -9.86 -16.59
CA VAL A 47 6.90 -10.71 -17.56
C VAL A 47 8.16 -10.04 -18.07
N THR A 48 8.20 -8.71 -18.10
CA THR A 48 9.36 -7.96 -18.59
C THR A 48 10.52 -8.00 -17.58
N SER A 49 11.75 -8.01 -18.08
CA SER A 49 12.95 -7.97 -17.21
C SER A 49 12.96 -6.72 -16.34
N LEU A 50 12.51 -5.58 -16.89
CA LEU A 50 12.43 -4.32 -16.16
C LEU A 50 11.32 -4.35 -15.09
N GLY A 51 10.12 -4.85 -15.42
CA GLY A 51 9.03 -4.96 -14.46
C GLY A 51 9.34 -5.89 -13.30
N LYS A 52 10.07 -7.00 -13.54
CA LYS A 52 10.59 -7.87 -12.47
C LYS A 52 11.54 -7.12 -11.54
N LEU A 53 12.50 -6.37 -12.09
CA LEU A 53 13.44 -5.58 -11.30
C LEU A 53 12.71 -4.50 -10.48
N LEU A 54 11.79 -3.76 -11.12
CA LEU A 54 11.01 -2.72 -10.46
C LEU A 54 10.11 -3.29 -9.36
N THR A 55 9.57 -4.51 -9.54
CA THR A 55 8.78 -5.20 -8.52
C THR A 55 9.58 -5.45 -7.25
N ILE A 56 10.87 -5.79 -7.34
CA ILE A 56 11.72 -6.00 -6.15
C ILE A 56 11.80 -4.71 -5.33
N PHE A 57 12.14 -3.59 -5.96
CA PHE A 57 12.22 -2.30 -5.27
C PHE A 57 10.86 -1.81 -4.78
N PHE A 58 9.83 -1.98 -5.61
CA PHE A 58 8.46 -1.62 -5.30
C PHE A 58 7.94 -2.39 -4.10
N ALA A 59 8.18 -3.70 -4.01
CA ALA A 59 7.77 -4.51 -2.88
C ALA A 59 8.40 -4.01 -1.57
N TRP A 60 9.70 -3.69 -1.58
CA TRP A 60 10.37 -3.17 -0.37
C TRP A 60 9.75 -1.86 0.12
N ILE A 61 9.54 -0.90 -0.78
CA ILE A 61 9.01 0.43 -0.43
C ILE A 61 7.51 0.34 -0.11
N GLY A 62 6.75 -0.32 -0.97
CA GLY A 62 5.30 -0.46 -0.89
C GLY A 62 4.85 -1.22 0.35
N VAL A 63 5.46 -2.37 0.64
CA VAL A 63 5.13 -3.16 1.84
C VAL A 63 5.49 -2.37 3.10
N SER A 64 6.68 -1.76 3.16
CA SER A 64 7.09 -0.95 4.32
C SER A 64 6.14 0.22 4.60
N THR A 65 5.75 0.95 3.55
CA THR A 65 4.81 2.07 3.68
C THR A 65 3.39 1.61 4.03
N GLY A 66 2.94 0.47 3.48
CA GLY A 66 1.67 -0.17 3.85
C GLY A 66 1.60 -0.57 5.32
N PHE A 67 2.63 -1.26 5.83
CA PHE A 67 2.72 -1.62 7.24
C PHE A 67 2.77 -0.39 8.15
N PHE A 68 3.53 0.64 7.77
CA PHE A 68 3.61 1.88 8.54
C PHE A 68 2.27 2.63 8.58
N LEU A 69 1.50 2.59 7.50
CA LEU A 69 0.14 3.14 7.46
C LEU A 69 -0.78 2.40 8.44
N ILE A 70 -0.75 1.06 8.46
CA ILE A 70 -1.53 0.25 9.41
C ILE A 70 -1.13 0.58 10.85
N PHE A 71 0.17 0.72 11.12
CA PHE A 71 0.68 1.13 12.44
C PHE A 71 0.10 2.48 12.88
N LYS A 72 0.11 3.48 11.99
CA LYS A 72 -0.47 4.80 12.26
C LYS A 72 -1.97 4.77 12.53
N ILE A 73 -2.71 3.96 11.78
CA ILE A 73 -4.15 3.78 12.01
C ILE A 73 -4.39 3.11 13.38
N SER A 74 -3.55 2.13 13.75
CA SER A 74 -3.63 1.45 15.04
C SER A 74 -3.34 2.39 16.22
N GLU A 75 -2.31 3.25 16.08
CA GLU A 75 -1.96 4.28 17.06
C GLU A 75 -3.10 5.30 17.24
N TRP A 76 -3.61 5.84 16.13
CA TRP A 76 -4.75 6.77 16.16
C TRP A 76 -5.98 6.14 16.82
N ARG A 77 -6.30 4.89 16.49
CA ARG A 77 -7.44 4.17 17.06
C ARG A 77 -7.31 4.04 18.58
N LYS A 78 -6.12 3.68 19.09
CA LYS A 78 -5.88 3.57 20.54
C LYS A 78 -6.11 4.90 21.24
N THR A 79 -5.46 5.97 20.76
CA THR A 79 -5.61 7.31 21.35
C THR A 79 -7.06 7.80 21.32
N HIS A 80 -7.77 7.57 20.22
CA HIS A 80 -9.16 8.00 20.09
C HIS A 80 -10.08 7.26 21.07
N ILE A 81 -9.90 5.94 21.22
CA ILE A 81 -10.67 5.15 22.20
C ILE A 81 -10.36 5.62 23.63
N ASP A 82 -9.10 5.84 23.97
CA ASP A 82 -8.71 6.30 25.31
C ASP A 82 -9.31 7.67 25.66
N GLU A 83 -9.38 8.59 24.68
CA GLU A 83 -10.05 9.87 24.85
C GLU A 83 -11.56 9.73 25.09
N LEU A 84 -12.22 8.84 24.35
CA LEU A 84 -13.65 8.56 24.52
C LEU A 84 -13.93 7.97 25.90
N LEU A 85 -13.12 7.01 26.36
CA LEU A 85 -13.24 6.40 27.68
C LEU A 85 -13.06 7.45 28.79
N ARG A 86 -12.04 8.33 28.69
CA ARG A 86 -11.80 9.40 29.67
C ARG A 86 -12.94 10.41 29.75
N LYS A 87 -13.58 10.74 28.61
CA LYS A 87 -14.74 11.64 28.58
C LYS A 87 -15.99 10.97 29.17
N GLY A 88 -16.17 9.67 28.94
CA GLY A 88 -17.26 8.88 29.51
C GLY A 88 -17.16 8.75 31.03
N LEU A 89 -15.95 8.57 31.58
CA LEU A 89 -15.71 8.48 33.03
C LEU A 89 -15.86 9.82 33.79
N LYS A 90 -15.88 10.95 33.08
CA LYS A 90 -16.06 12.29 33.66
C LYS A 90 -17.52 12.76 33.68
N LYS A 91 -18.45 11.97 33.16
CA LYS A 91 -19.89 12.15 33.34
C LYS A 91 -20.36 11.30 34.51
#